data_AF-A0A6P8VZ81-F1
#
_entry.id   AF-A0A6P8VZ81-F1
#
_cell.length_a   1.000
_cell.length_b   1.000
_cell.length_c   1.000
_cell.angle_alpha   90.00
_cell.angle_beta   90.00
_cell.angle_gamma   90.00
#
_symmetry.space_group_name_H-M   'P 1'
#
loop_
_entity.id
_entity.type
_entity.pdbx_description
1 polymer ?
#
loop_
_entity_poly.entity_id
_entity_poly.type
_entity_poly.pdbx_seq_one_letter_code
_entity_poly.pdbx_strand_id
1 'polypeptide(L)'
;MNWASAESNCIGLGGNLASIQSTTELHFTRQLVRTATGQDLNFWAGGHDAVMEGVWQWSDGSKFSFSSWGRGEPTNSGGKEHCMQVNLGGKT
;
A
#
# COMPACT_ATOMS: atom_id res chain seq x y z
N MET A 1 -10.80 9.02 1.46
CA MET A 1 -11.02 7.61 1.88
C MET A 1 -9.85 7.21 2.77
N ASN A 2 -10.10 6.65 3.95
CA ASN A 2 -9.03 6.09 4.78
C ASN A 2 -8.73 4.64 4.38
N TRP A 3 -7.63 4.07 4.89
CA TRP A 3 -7.19 2.71 4.54
C TRP A 3 -8.26 1.66 4.84
N ALA A 4 -8.89 1.72 6.03
CA ALA A 4 -9.91 0.76 6.44
C ALA A 4 -11.17 0.79 5.54
N SER A 5 -11.59 1.98 5.10
CA SER A 5 -12.70 2.11 4.14
C SER A 5 -12.33 1.59 2.75
N ALA A 6 -11.06 1.72 2.33
CA ALA A 6 -10.58 1.19 1.06
C ALA A 6 -10.53 -0.34 1.11
N GLU A 7 -9.99 -0.91 2.20
CA GLU A 7 -9.96 -2.36 2.42
C GLU A 7 -11.37 -2.95 2.48
N SER A 8 -12.27 -2.33 3.23
CA SER A 8 -13.66 -2.78 3.30
C SER A 8 -14.36 -2.78 1.94
N ASN A 9 -14.00 -1.86 1.04
CA ASN A 9 -14.53 -1.85 -0.32
C ASN A 9 -14.02 -3.04 -1.13
N CYS A 10 -12.70 -3.30 -1.10
CA CYS A 10 -12.11 -4.46 -1.76
C CYS A 10 -12.69 -5.79 -1.24
N ILE A 11 -12.89 -5.92 0.07
CA ILE A 11 -13.56 -7.08 0.69
C ILE A 11 -14.99 -7.22 0.17
N GLY A 12 -15.73 -6.11 0.07
CA GLY A 12 -17.08 -6.10 -0.52
C GLY A 12 -17.14 -6.58 -1.98
N LEU A 13 -16.03 -6.49 -2.70
CA LEU A 13 -15.86 -6.99 -4.08
C LEU A 13 -15.29 -8.41 -4.15
N GLY A 14 -15.08 -9.08 -3.00
CA GLY A 14 -14.52 -10.44 -2.92
C GLY A 14 -13.00 -10.51 -3.00
N GLY A 15 -12.29 -9.41 -2.76
CA GLY A 15 -10.83 -9.34 -2.73
C GLY A 15 -10.29 -8.60 -1.50
N ASN A 16 -9.06 -8.09 -1.59
CA ASN A 16 -8.42 -7.24 -0.58
C ASN A 16 -7.67 -6.11 -1.30
N LEU A 17 -7.20 -5.09 -0.59
CA LEU A 17 -6.19 -4.18 -1.14
C LEU A 17 -4.96 -4.99 -1.57
N ALA A 18 -4.33 -4.53 -2.65
CA ALA A 18 -3.26 -5.29 -3.28
C ALA A 18 -2.06 -5.51 -2.33
N SER A 19 -1.61 -6.76 -2.22
CA SER A 19 -0.26 -7.09 -1.80
C SER A 19 0.71 -6.81 -2.95
N ILE A 20 1.83 -6.15 -2.68
CA ILE A 20 2.87 -5.90 -3.69
C ILE A 20 4.08 -6.75 -3.31
N GLN A 21 4.45 -7.69 -4.17
CA GLN A 21 5.47 -8.70 -3.89
C GLN A 21 6.76 -8.49 -4.70
N SER A 22 6.78 -7.51 -5.61
CA SER A 22 7.96 -7.20 -6.41
C SER A 22 7.96 -5.77 -6.94
N THR A 23 9.14 -5.31 -7.37
CA THR A 23 9.29 -4.03 -8.08
C THR A 23 8.48 -4.00 -9.38
N THR A 24 8.35 -5.13 -10.08
CA THR A 24 7.52 -5.25 -11.28
C THR A 24 6.04 -5.02 -10.97
N GLU A 25 5.53 -5.62 -9.90
CA GLU A 25 4.14 -5.39 -9.45
C GLU A 25 3.92 -3.95 -8.99
N LEU A 26 4.89 -3.35 -8.30
CA LEU A 26 4.84 -1.93 -7.93
C LEU A 26 4.74 -1.03 -9.16
N HIS A 27 5.54 -1.28 -10.20
CA HIS A 27 5.45 -0.51 -11.45
C HIS A 27 4.12 -0.75 -12.18
N PHE A 28 3.66 -2.00 -12.23
CA PHE A 28 2.40 -2.35 -12.84
C PHE A 28 1.21 -1.64 -12.18
N THR A 29 1.12 -1.68 -10.84
CA THR A 29 0.04 -1.01 -10.09
C THR A 29 0.06 0.51 -10.28
N ARG A 30 1.25 1.12 -10.25
CA ARG A 30 1.45 2.54 -10.56
C ARG A 30 0.95 2.91 -11.97
N GLN A 31 1.31 2.11 -12.97
CA GLN A 31 0.86 2.30 -14.34
C GLN A 31 -0.65 2.11 -14.47
N LEU A 32 -1.22 1.10 -13.80
CA LEU A 32 -2.66 0.84 -13.82
C LEU A 32 -3.46 2.04 -13.31
N VAL A 33 -3.05 2.64 -12.18
CA VAL A 33 -3.68 3.86 -11.64
C VAL A 33 -3.60 5.00 -12.65
N ARG A 34 -2.43 5.25 -13.24
CA ARG A 34 -2.25 6.29 -14.24
C ARG A 34 -3.12 6.05 -15.49
N THR A 35 -3.21 4.81 -15.97
CA THR A 35 -4.05 4.47 -17.13
C THR A 35 -5.54 4.62 -16.82
N ALA A 36 -5.98 4.22 -15.63
CA ALA A 36 -7.39 4.29 -15.25
C ALA A 36 -7.86 5.72 -14.94
N THR A 37 -6.98 6.57 -14.39
CA THR A 37 -7.36 7.90 -13.90
C THR A 37 -6.84 9.05 -14.76
N GLY A 38 -5.86 8.79 -15.63
CA GLY A 38 -5.12 9.82 -16.37
C GLY A 38 -4.16 10.63 -15.51
N GLN A 39 -3.96 10.28 -14.23
CA GLN A 39 -3.22 11.06 -13.25
C GLN A 39 -2.29 10.21 -12.39
N ASP A 40 -1.22 10.82 -11.87
CA ASP A 40 -0.29 10.19 -10.93
C ASP A 40 -0.81 10.35 -9.48
N LEU A 41 -1.87 9.60 -9.14
CA LEU A 41 -2.51 9.62 -7.81
C LEU A 41 -1.97 8.58 -6.83
N ASN A 42 -1.61 9.02 -5.62
CA ASN A 42 -1.28 8.09 -4.53
C ASN A 42 -2.48 7.18 -4.20
N PHE A 43 -2.19 5.94 -3.80
CA PHE A 43 -3.22 4.94 -3.48
C PHE A 43 -2.83 4.06 -2.30
N TRP A 44 -3.83 3.48 -1.62
CA TRP A 44 -3.62 2.53 -0.54
C TRP A 44 -3.23 1.15 -1.09
N ALA A 45 -2.28 0.48 -0.42
CA ALA A 45 -1.97 -0.93 -0.61
C ALA A 45 -2.31 -1.70 0.66
N GLY A 46 -2.40 -3.04 0.60
CA GLY A 46 -2.86 -3.87 1.74
C GLY A 46 -1.89 -3.93 2.92
N GLY A 47 -0.76 -3.20 2.87
CA GLY A 47 0.28 -3.25 3.89
C GLY A 47 -0.15 -2.50 5.15
N HIS A 48 -0.01 -3.13 6.31
CA HIS A 48 -0.24 -2.49 7.60
C HIS A 48 0.62 -3.13 8.71
N ASP A 49 0.90 -2.38 9.78
CA ASP A 49 1.52 -2.89 11.01
C ASP A 49 0.69 -2.57 12.27
N ALA A 50 -0.59 -2.21 12.08
CA ALA A 50 -1.52 -1.83 13.16
C ALA A 50 -1.72 -2.88 14.27
N VAL A 51 -1.31 -4.14 14.05
CA VAL A 51 -1.35 -5.21 15.06
C VAL A 51 -0.14 -5.14 15.98
N MET A 52 1.04 -4.85 15.43
CA MET A 52 2.31 -4.76 16.14
C MET A 52 3.24 -3.85 15.35
N GLU A 53 3.53 -2.69 15.93
CA GLU A 53 4.41 -1.68 15.34
C GLU A 53 5.74 -2.27 14.84
N GLY A 54 6.11 -1.94 13.60
CA GLY A 54 7.32 -2.45 12.95
C GLY A 54 7.18 -3.87 12.36
N VAL A 55 6.06 -4.56 12.58
CA VAL A 55 5.76 -5.88 12.01
C VAL A 55 4.68 -5.75 10.94
N TRP A 56 5.13 -5.46 9.72
CA TRP A 56 4.26 -5.27 8.57
C TRP A 56 3.69 -6.58 8.03
N GLN A 57 2.43 -6.53 7.62
CA GLN A 57 1.63 -7.63 7.09
C GLN A 57 0.82 -7.15 5.88
N TRP A 58 0.48 -8.06 4.97
CA TRP A 58 -0.51 -7.81 3.93
C TRP A 58 -1.88 -8.26 4.44
N SER A 59 -2.92 -7.45 4.22
CA SER A 59 -4.28 -7.74 4.66
C SER A 59 -4.90 -8.98 4.01
N ASP A 60 -4.40 -9.38 2.85
CA ASP A 60 -4.80 -10.60 2.14
C ASP A 60 -4.19 -11.89 2.73
N GLY A 61 -3.35 -11.77 3.77
CA GLY A 61 -2.68 -12.89 4.43
C GLY A 61 -1.45 -13.43 3.69
N SER A 62 -1.06 -12.82 2.56
CA SER A 62 0.17 -13.15 1.87
C SER A 62 1.39 -12.79 2.71
N LYS A 63 2.51 -13.50 2.48
CA LYS A 63 3.75 -13.22 3.20
C LYS A 63 4.23 -11.80 2.89
N PHE A 64 4.59 -11.05 3.93
CA PHE A 64 5.24 -9.76 3.76
C PHE A 64 6.72 -9.97 3.38
N SER A 65 7.01 -10.07 2.08
CA SER A 65 8.37 -10.31 1.55
C SER A 65 8.95 -9.13 0.76
N PHE A 66 8.16 -8.08 0.54
CA PHE A 66 8.58 -6.95 -0.27
C PHE A 66 8.15 -5.64 0.39
N SER A 67 9.10 -4.70 0.42
CA SER A 67 8.84 -3.32 0.77
C SER A 67 9.75 -2.43 -0.05
N SER A 68 9.17 -1.43 -0.72
CA SER A 68 9.90 -0.37 -1.43
C SER A 68 9.62 0.97 -0.77
N TRP A 69 9.96 1.05 0.53
CA TRP A 69 9.77 2.25 1.32
C TRP A 69 10.44 3.46 0.69
N GLY A 70 9.78 4.62 0.80
CA GLY A 70 10.42 5.89 0.47
C GLY A 70 11.64 6.12 1.37
N ARG A 71 12.55 6.99 0.95
CA ARG A 71 13.75 7.29 1.74
C ARG A 71 13.35 7.79 3.13
N GLY A 72 13.74 7.04 4.16
CA GLY A 72 13.44 7.34 5.56
C GLY A 72 12.21 6.64 6.12
N GLU A 73 11.37 6.02 5.28
CA GLU A 73 10.17 5.31 5.71
C GLU A 73 10.43 3.83 6.04
N PRO A 74 9.59 3.20 6.87
CA PRO A 74 8.50 3.80 7.66
C PRO A 74 9.05 4.52 8.90
N THR A 75 8.65 5.78 9.11
CA THR A 75 9.10 6.57 10.27
C THR A 75 8.19 6.44 11.49
N ASN A 76 6.96 5.96 11.30
CA ASN A 76 5.89 6.03 12.29
C ASN A 76 5.73 7.43 12.90
N SER A 77 5.66 8.44 12.03
CA SER A 77 5.61 9.84 12.42
C SER A 77 4.47 10.11 13.40
N GLY A 78 4.82 10.56 14.60
CA GLY A 78 3.85 10.84 15.67
C GLY A 78 3.13 9.60 16.23
N GLY A 79 3.61 8.38 15.94
CA GLY A 79 3.07 7.12 16.43
C GLY A 79 1.71 6.75 15.83
N LYS A 80 1.43 7.15 14.58
CA LYS A 80 0.10 7.06 13.95
C LYS A 80 0.12 6.51 12.52
N GLU A 81 1.26 6.07 12.00
CA GLU A 81 1.39 5.67 10.59
C GLU A 81 1.42 4.15 10.43
N HIS A 82 0.24 3.54 10.45
CA HIS A 82 0.11 2.08 10.44
C HIS A 82 -0.35 1.47 9.11
N CYS A 83 -0.43 2.27 8.05
CA CYS A 83 -1.08 1.90 6.79
C CYS A 83 -0.24 2.33 5.59
N MET A 84 -0.01 1.43 4.64
CA MET A 84 0.87 1.66 3.50
C MET A 84 0.17 2.44 2.38
N GLN A 85 0.72 3.60 2.02
CA GLN A 85 0.37 4.32 0.80
C GLN A 85 1.48 4.17 -0.24
N VAL A 86 1.09 3.86 -1.48
CA VAL A 86 1.99 3.90 -2.63
C VAL A 86 2.01 5.30 -3.20
N ASN A 87 3.21 5.90 -3.22
CA ASN A 87 3.44 7.20 -3.82
C ASN A 87 3.74 7.08 -5.31
N LEU A 88 3.14 7.95 -6.13
CA LEU A 88 3.44 8.08 -7.57
C LEU A 88 4.38 9.26 -7.90
N GLY A 89 4.48 10.25 -7.00
CA GLY A 89 5.35 11.43 -7.18
C GLY A 89 6.79 11.29 -6.64
N GLY A 90 7.09 10.19 -5.96
CA GLY A 90 8.43 9.92 -5.42
C GLY A 90 9.35 9.37 -6.51
N LYS A 91 10.08 10.25 -7.20
CA LYS A 91 11.26 9.84 -7.97
C LYS A 91 12.21 9.11 -7.01
N THR A 92 12.42 7.83 -7.25
CA THR A 92 13.66 7.15 -6.83
C THR A 92 14.79 7.66 -7.71
#